data_AF-A0A347AHZ5-F1
#
_entry.id   AF-A0A347AHZ5-F1
#
_cell.length_a   1.000
_cell.length_b   1.000
_cell.length_c   1.000
_cell.angle_alpha   90.00
_cell.angle_beta   90.00
_cell.angle_gamma   90.00
#
_symmetry.space_group_name_H-M   'P 1'
#
loop_
_entity.id
_entity.type
_entity.pdbx_description
1 polymer ?
#
loop_
_entity_poly.entity_id
_entity_poly.type
_entity_poly.pdbx_seq_one_letter_code
_entity_poly.pdbx_strand_id
1 'polypeptide(L)'
;MKITAIGADISRNDVSCSQDLIKNLENDIPQLMDFGAHSAALTNITGDDVVISAFVPDNKLETINKEIMNILRNNAEDLGDISGVSEDPENAGEGISYVDAKINQDFFPDAVILAFDTYGGESFVNDVASSAIKAASSMDNVFDVQGSVVNSLKNIPGVGYVSDMTDDPVVVATIENIESVGVVAGAMVGAALGNKNVYLVKRGSPSYIIPGSVIVSVTAYMNGNVIDLAVPIEQRTRILNL
;
A
#
# COMPACT_ATOMS: atom_id res chain seq x y z
N MET A 1 15.72 -2.93 10.63
CA MET A 1 14.25 -3.07 10.63
C MET A 1 13.75 -2.41 9.36
N LYS A 2 12.65 -2.94 8.84
CA LYS A 2 11.98 -2.44 7.66
C LYS A 2 10.49 -2.32 7.92
N ILE A 3 9.80 -1.57 7.09
CA ILE A 3 8.39 -1.79 6.83
C ILE A 3 8.27 -2.70 5.62
N THR A 4 7.38 -3.68 5.70
CA THR A 4 6.87 -4.43 4.54
C THR A 4 5.41 -4.03 4.34
N ALA A 5 5.00 -3.83 3.10
CA ALA A 5 3.61 -3.59 2.72
C ALA A 5 3.25 -4.47 1.53
N ILE A 6 2.14 -5.20 1.66
CA ILE A 6 1.60 -6.08 0.62
C ILE A 6 0.17 -5.64 0.30
N GLY A 7 -0.04 -5.24 -0.95
CA GLY A 7 -1.33 -4.92 -1.54
C GLY A 7 -1.91 -6.10 -2.32
N ALA A 8 -3.22 -6.30 -2.27
CA ALA A 8 -3.89 -7.34 -3.04
C ALA A 8 -5.37 -7.01 -3.28
N ASP A 9 -5.86 -7.31 -4.49
CA ASP A 9 -7.27 -7.56 -4.72
C ASP A 9 -7.61 -9.00 -4.30
N ILE A 10 -8.47 -9.09 -3.29
CA ILE A 10 -9.04 -10.35 -2.79
C ILE A 10 -10.55 -10.20 -2.53
N SER A 11 -11.17 -9.13 -3.03
CA SER A 11 -12.60 -8.93 -2.92
C SER A 11 -13.31 -9.65 -4.06
N ARG A 12 -14.56 -10.04 -3.82
CA ARG A 12 -15.43 -10.57 -4.89
C ARG A 12 -16.11 -9.46 -5.71
N ASN A 13 -15.76 -8.21 -5.47
CA ASN A 13 -16.48 -7.05 -5.96
C ASN A 13 -15.50 -5.96 -6.37
N ASP A 14 -15.50 -5.66 -7.66
CA ASP A 14 -14.61 -4.76 -8.36
C ASP A 14 -14.75 -3.26 -7.99
N VAL A 15 -15.41 -2.88 -6.89
CA VAL A 15 -15.61 -1.46 -6.52
C VAL A 15 -15.45 -1.14 -5.03
N SER A 16 -15.41 -2.17 -4.17
CA SER A 16 -15.29 -2.00 -2.72
C SER A 16 -15.12 -3.33 -2.00
N CYS A 17 -14.24 -3.39 -1.00
CA CYS A 17 -14.18 -4.51 -0.06
C CYS A 17 -15.45 -4.65 0.79
N SER A 18 -15.83 -5.89 1.11
CA SER A 18 -16.91 -6.16 2.06
C SER A 18 -16.49 -5.86 3.51
N GLN A 19 -17.47 -5.55 4.36
CA GLN A 19 -17.20 -5.33 5.79
C GLN A 19 -16.72 -6.60 6.50
N ASP A 20 -17.16 -7.78 6.03
CA ASP A 20 -16.72 -9.05 6.59
C ASP A 20 -15.25 -9.32 6.24
N LEU A 21 -14.84 -9.07 5.00
CA LEU A 21 -13.43 -9.15 4.57
C LEU A 21 -12.55 -8.26 5.44
N ILE A 22 -12.89 -6.97 5.55
CA ILE A 22 -12.14 -5.99 6.35
C ILE A 22 -12.03 -6.45 7.81
N LYS A 23 -13.16 -6.84 8.41
CA LYS A 23 -13.19 -7.27 9.81
C LYS A 23 -12.37 -8.53 10.06
N ASN A 24 -12.42 -9.50 9.16
CA ASN A 24 -11.65 -10.74 9.33
C ASN A 24 -10.14 -10.48 9.21
N LEU A 25 -9.73 -9.66 8.23
CA LEU A 25 -8.34 -9.21 8.12
C LEU A 25 -7.88 -8.50 9.40
N GLU A 26 -8.67 -7.55 9.93
CA GLU A 26 -8.33 -6.83 11.17
C GLU A 26 -8.24 -7.75 12.40
N ASN A 27 -9.00 -8.86 12.43
CA ASN A 27 -8.92 -9.85 13.51
C ASN A 27 -7.68 -10.77 13.40
N ASP A 28 -7.25 -11.07 12.17
CA ASP A 28 -6.16 -12.02 11.90
C ASP A 28 -4.78 -11.34 11.91
N ILE A 29 -4.66 -10.09 11.48
CA ILE A 29 -3.39 -9.34 11.43
C ILE A 29 -2.62 -9.32 12.77
N PRO A 30 -3.24 -9.19 13.95
CA PRO A 30 -2.55 -9.25 15.23
C PRO A 30 -1.70 -10.52 15.45
N GLN A 31 -1.98 -11.63 14.76
CA GLN A 31 -1.16 -12.85 14.88
C GLN A 31 0.26 -12.68 14.31
N LEU A 32 0.51 -11.70 13.43
CA LEU A 32 1.84 -11.44 12.88
C LEU A 32 2.90 -11.08 13.95
N MET A 33 2.45 -10.64 15.13
CA MET A 33 3.32 -10.30 16.26
C MET A 33 3.89 -11.58 16.90
N ASP A 34 3.13 -12.68 16.88
CA ASP A 34 3.60 -14.00 17.35
C ASP A 34 4.73 -14.54 16.45
N PHE A 35 4.78 -14.10 15.19
CA PHE A 35 5.84 -14.44 14.24
C PHE A 35 7.05 -13.49 14.30
N GLY A 36 6.94 -12.40 15.06
CA GLY A 36 8.03 -11.46 15.34
C GLY A 36 7.95 -10.13 14.61
N ALA A 37 6.79 -9.74 14.07
CA ALA A 37 6.56 -8.35 13.68
C ALA A 37 6.57 -7.45 14.93
N HIS A 38 7.15 -6.25 14.80
CA HIS A 38 7.05 -5.21 15.83
C HIS A 38 5.62 -4.69 15.95
N SER A 39 4.97 -4.46 14.82
CA SER A 39 3.54 -4.15 14.72
C SER A 39 3.06 -4.44 13.30
N ALA A 40 1.77 -4.70 13.11
CA ALA A 40 1.14 -4.80 11.79
C ALA A 40 -0.28 -4.24 11.81
N ALA A 41 -0.79 -3.80 10.65
CA ALA A 41 -2.15 -3.30 10.49
C ALA A 41 -2.64 -3.40 9.04
N LEU A 42 -3.96 -3.35 8.85
CA LEU A 42 -4.61 -3.11 7.56
C LEU A 42 -4.52 -1.60 7.27
N THR A 43 -3.47 -1.17 6.57
CA THR A 43 -3.12 0.26 6.45
C THR A 43 -3.97 0.99 5.41
N ASN A 44 -4.22 0.37 4.27
CA ASN A 44 -4.99 0.97 3.19
C ASN A 44 -6.10 0.03 2.76
N ILE A 45 -7.19 0.63 2.33
CA ILE A 45 -8.30 -0.01 1.63
C ILE A 45 -8.66 0.98 0.53
N THR A 46 -8.33 0.65 -0.71
CA THR A 46 -8.44 1.54 -1.87
C THR A 46 -9.36 0.83 -2.86
N GLY A 47 -10.60 1.31 -3.00
CA GLY A 47 -11.61 0.55 -3.74
C GLY A 47 -11.78 -0.84 -3.13
N ASP A 48 -11.45 -1.86 -3.91
CA ASP A 48 -11.48 -3.28 -3.57
C ASP A 48 -10.14 -3.88 -3.14
N ASP A 49 -9.06 -3.11 -3.28
CA ASP A 49 -7.74 -3.49 -2.79
C ASP A 49 -7.54 -3.25 -1.31
N VAL A 50 -6.80 -4.16 -0.69
CA VAL A 50 -6.35 -4.06 0.69
C VAL A 50 -4.83 -4.02 0.77
N VAL A 51 -4.28 -3.25 1.72
CA VAL A 51 -2.84 -3.28 2.03
C VAL A 51 -2.60 -3.64 3.49
N ILE A 52 -1.88 -4.73 3.71
CA ILE A 52 -1.38 -5.10 5.03
C ILE A 52 0.08 -4.65 5.12
N SER A 53 0.38 -3.85 6.15
CA SER A 53 1.74 -3.40 6.42
C SER A 53 2.22 -3.83 7.79
N ALA A 54 3.50 -4.12 7.91
CA ALA A 54 4.14 -4.52 9.16
C ALA A 54 5.54 -3.92 9.30
N PHE A 55 5.87 -3.47 10.51
CA PHE A 55 7.24 -3.15 10.89
C PHE A 55 7.94 -4.43 11.36
N VAL A 56 9.06 -4.80 10.72
CA VAL A 56 9.67 -6.12 10.86
C VAL A 56 11.19 -6.04 11.02
N PRO A 57 11.78 -6.84 11.93
CA PRO A 57 13.22 -7.10 11.92
C PRO A 57 13.66 -7.71 10.58
N ASP A 58 14.86 -7.38 10.11
CA ASP A 58 15.33 -7.79 8.78
C ASP A 58 15.38 -9.33 8.64
N ASN A 59 15.71 -10.04 9.72
CA ASN A 59 15.75 -11.51 9.77
C ASN A 59 14.36 -12.17 9.87
N LYS A 60 13.28 -11.40 9.94
CA LYS A 60 11.90 -11.87 10.01
C LYS A 60 11.09 -11.55 8.75
N LEU A 61 11.66 -10.81 7.81
CA LEU A 61 10.96 -10.34 6.61
C LEU A 61 10.28 -11.48 5.83
N GLU A 62 11.01 -12.55 5.51
CA GLU A 62 10.46 -13.70 4.76
C GLU A 62 9.31 -14.38 5.52
N THR A 63 9.46 -14.59 6.82
CA THR A 63 8.41 -15.20 7.66
C THR A 63 7.18 -14.32 7.69
N ILE A 64 7.33 -13.02 7.92
CA ILE A 64 6.19 -12.10 8.00
C ILE A 64 5.49 -11.94 6.65
N ASN A 65 6.23 -11.78 5.55
CA ASN A 65 5.63 -11.72 4.21
C ASN A 65 4.79 -12.97 3.91
N LYS A 66 5.32 -14.16 4.26
CA LYS A 66 4.60 -15.42 4.10
C LYS A 66 3.32 -15.47 4.93
N GLU A 67 3.37 -15.02 6.18
CA GLU A 67 2.17 -15.00 7.03
C GLU A 67 1.15 -13.93 6.61
N ILE A 68 1.59 -12.78 6.08
CA ILE A 68 0.69 -11.81 5.43
C ILE A 68 -0.04 -12.48 4.26
N MET A 69 0.69 -13.22 3.41
CA MET A 69 0.07 -13.98 2.32
C MET A 69 -0.91 -15.05 2.79
N ASN A 70 -0.61 -15.74 3.90
CA ASN A 70 -1.54 -16.70 4.49
C ASN A 70 -2.83 -16.01 4.97
N ILE A 71 -2.70 -14.84 5.62
CA ILE A 71 -3.84 -14.04 6.08
C ILE A 71 -4.71 -13.62 4.89
N LEU A 72 -4.11 -13.05 3.84
CA LEU A 72 -4.82 -12.66 2.63
C LEU A 72 -5.56 -13.86 2.03
N ARG A 73 -4.87 -14.99 1.86
CA ARG A 73 -5.44 -16.22 1.28
C ARG A 73 -6.58 -16.82 2.11
N ASN A 74 -6.48 -16.79 3.44
CA ASN A 74 -7.50 -17.36 4.31
C ASN A 74 -8.76 -16.49 4.38
N ASN A 75 -8.64 -15.20 4.10
CA ASN A 75 -9.73 -14.23 4.16
C ASN A 75 -10.30 -13.83 2.80
N ALA A 76 -9.61 -14.21 1.72
CA ALA A 76 -9.99 -13.95 0.34
C ALA A 76 -11.44 -14.35 0.04
N GLU A 77 -12.21 -13.39 -0.48
CA GLU A 77 -13.55 -13.64 -1.03
C GLU A 77 -13.44 -14.15 -2.48
N ASP A 78 -12.45 -13.63 -3.20
CA ASP A 78 -11.90 -14.16 -4.45
C ASP A 78 -10.38 -14.27 -4.29
N LEU A 79 -9.75 -15.25 -4.95
CA LEU A 79 -8.30 -15.39 -4.85
C LEU A 79 -7.58 -14.24 -5.59
N GLY A 80 -8.18 -13.64 -6.62
CA GLY A 80 -7.65 -12.47 -7.31
C GLY A 80 -6.14 -12.54 -7.52
N ASP A 81 -5.45 -11.51 -7.03
CA ASP A 81 -4.00 -11.33 -7.07
C ASP A 81 -3.18 -12.47 -6.47
N ILE A 82 -3.73 -13.20 -5.50
CA ILE A 82 -3.04 -14.33 -4.87
C ILE A 82 -2.75 -15.42 -5.91
N SER A 83 -3.59 -15.53 -6.95
CA SER A 83 -3.46 -16.54 -8.00
C SER A 83 -2.29 -16.29 -8.94
N GLY A 84 -1.81 -15.06 -9.09
CA GLY A 84 -0.66 -14.74 -9.93
C GLY A 84 0.70 -14.97 -9.26
N VAL A 85 0.73 -15.22 -7.96
CA VAL A 85 1.96 -15.52 -7.24
C VAL A 85 2.42 -16.94 -7.55
N SER A 86 3.65 -17.09 -8.03
CA SER A 86 4.23 -18.39 -8.40
C SER A 86 5.59 -18.63 -7.75
N GLU A 87 5.90 -19.87 -7.38
CA GLU A 87 7.28 -20.27 -7.01
C GLU A 87 8.20 -20.35 -8.25
N ASP A 88 7.61 -20.53 -9.44
CA ASP A 88 8.30 -20.55 -10.73
C ASP A 88 8.17 -19.18 -11.44
N PRO A 89 9.29 -18.48 -11.68
CA PRO A 89 9.36 -17.26 -12.48
C PRO A 89 8.56 -17.27 -13.79
N GLU A 90 8.54 -18.40 -14.51
CA GLU A 90 7.90 -18.48 -15.83
C GLU A 90 6.37 -18.50 -15.76
N ASN A 91 5.82 -18.85 -14.59
CA ASN A 91 4.38 -18.91 -14.34
C ASN A 91 3.86 -17.74 -13.52
N ALA A 92 4.71 -16.76 -13.20
CA ALA A 92 4.30 -15.57 -12.45
C ALA A 92 3.36 -14.70 -13.30
N GLY A 93 2.23 -14.31 -12.71
CA GLY A 93 1.20 -13.50 -13.33
C GLY A 93 1.03 -12.13 -12.67
N GLU A 94 -0.11 -11.51 -12.98
CA GLU A 94 -0.68 -10.39 -12.24
C GLU A 94 -0.99 -10.87 -10.84
N GLY A 95 -0.30 -10.30 -9.86
CA GLY A 95 -0.52 -10.66 -8.48
C GLY A 95 -0.12 -9.57 -7.52
N ILE A 96 0.06 -9.95 -6.26
CA ILE A 96 0.17 -8.98 -5.17
C ILE A 96 1.24 -7.90 -5.38
N SER A 97 0.89 -6.69 -4.97
CA SER A 97 1.82 -5.59 -4.87
C SER A 97 2.71 -5.74 -3.63
N TYR A 98 4.03 -5.63 -3.79
CA TYR A 98 4.98 -5.77 -2.67
C TYR A 98 5.99 -4.63 -2.61
N VAL A 99 6.21 -4.09 -1.42
CA VAL A 99 7.28 -3.13 -1.14
C VAL A 99 7.86 -3.34 0.25
N ASP A 100 9.20 -3.25 0.36
CA ASP A 100 9.88 -3.09 1.64
C ASP A 100 10.73 -1.82 1.65
N ALA A 101 10.70 -1.07 2.75
CA ALA A 101 11.49 0.14 2.93
C ALA A 101 12.22 0.13 4.27
N LYS A 102 13.44 0.67 4.31
CA LYS A 102 14.25 0.71 5.52
C LYS A 102 13.71 1.76 6.49
N ILE A 103 13.95 1.52 7.77
CA ILE A 103 13.61 2.44 8.86
C ILE A 103 14.89 2.84 9.59
N ASN A 104 15.06 4.13 9.83
CA ASN A 104 16.11 4.61 10.71
C ASN A 104 15.80 4.18 12.15
N GLN A 105 16.67 3.37 12.75
CA GLN A 105 16.47 2.83 14.10
C GLN A 105 16.72 3.86 15.20
N ASP A 106 17.22 5.05 14.87
CA ASP A 106 17.36 6.16 15.82
C ASP A 106 16.02 6.89 16.08
N PHE A 107 14.98 6.59 15.29
CA PHE A 107 13.65 7.21 15.35
C PHE A 107 12.54 6.17 15.53
N PHE A 108 11.33 6.63 15.88
CA PHE A 108 10.15 5.77 15.91
C PHE A 108 9.81 5.29 14.49
N PRO A 109 9.30 4.05 14.35
CA PRO A 109 8.90 3.54 13.05
C PRO A 109 7.58 4.22 12.63
N ASP A 110 7.72 5.20 11.74
CA ASP A 110 6.62 5.95 11.15
C ASP A 110 6.70 5.88 9.63
N ALA A 111 5.54 5.76 8.97
CA ALA A 111 5.49 5.70 7.51
C ALA A 111 4.26 6.41 6.94
N VAL A 112 4.41 6.98 5.74
CA VAL A 112 3.29 7.38 4.87
C VAL A 112 3.17 6.33 3.77
N ILE A 113 1.95 5.82 3.57
CA ILE A 113 1.66 4.74 2.62
C ILE A 113 0.56 5.19 1.67
N LEU A 114 0.88 5.20 0.37
CA LEU A 114 -0.09 5.37 -0.70
C LEU A 114 -0.36 4.00 -1.30
N ALA A 115 -1.63 3.71 -1.55
CA ALA A 115 -2.07 2.52 -2.27
C ALA A 115 -2.95 2.96 -3.43
N PHE A 116 -2.69 2.40 -4.60
CA PHE A 116 -3.37 2.72 -5.84
C PHE A 116 -4.20 1.52 -6.28
N ASP A 117 -5.32 1.80 -6.92
CA ASP A 117 -6.24 0.83 -7.53
C ASP A 117 -6.70 1.44 -8.87
N THR A 118 -6.90 0.61 -9.90
CA THR A 118 -7.19 1.05 -11.26
C THR A 118 -8.58 0.64 -11.76
N TYR A 119 -9.18 1.54 -12.54
CA TYR A 119 -10.45 1.30 -13.22
C TYR A 119 -10.30 1.73 -14.68
N GLY A 120 -9.58 0.95 -15.48
CA GLY A 120 -9.14 1.37 -16.82
C GLY A 120 -7.93 2.32 -16.78
N GLY A 121 -7.19 2.32 -15.66
CA GLY A 121 -6.04 3.19 -15.39
C GLY A 121 -4.67 2.50 -15.51
N GLU A 122 -4.66 1.21 -15.84
CA GLU A 122 -3.52 0.28 -15.80
C GLU A 122 -2.35 0.82 -16.63
N SER A 123 -2.66 1.43 -17.78
CA SER A 123 -1.66 1.98 -18.70
C SER A 123 -0.82 3.15 -18.15
N PHE A 124 -1.22 3.79 -17.05
CA PHE A 124 -0.52 4.96 -16.50
C PHE A 124 -0.33 4.96 -14.98
N VAL A 125 -0.92 4.03 -14.23
CA VAL A 125 -0.82 3.94 -12.76
C VAL A 125 0.64 3.88 -12.27
N ASN A 126 1.52 3.16 -12.98
CA ASN A 126 2.94 3.07 -12.65
C ASN A 126 3.66 4.43 -12.77
N ASP A 127 3.25 5.31 -13.70
CA ASP A 127 3.77 6.67 -13.81
C ASP A 127 3.26 7.55 -12.64
N VAL A 128 2.02 7.34 -12.19
CA VAL A 128 1.45 8.02 -11.02
C VAL A 128 2.21 7.64 -9.75
N ALA A 129 2.39 6.34 -9.49
CA ALA A 129 3.15 5.85 -8.36
C ALA A 129 4.60 6.33 -8.39
N SER A 130 5.24 6.29 -9.57
CA SER A 130 6.59 6.83 -9.78
C SER A 130 6.69 8.33 -9.48
N SER A 131 5.64 9.10 -9.76
CA SER A 131 5.58 10.52 -9.43
C SER A 131 5.54 10.75 -7.93
N ALA A 132 4.77 9.95 -7.19
CA ALA A 132 4.74 10.00 -5.73
C ALA A 132 6.08 9.63 -5.09
N ILE A 133 6.76 8.58 -5.60
CA ILE A 133 8.10 8.18 -5.16
C ILE A 133 9.08 9.35 -5.33
N LYS A 134 9.13 9.94 -6.53
CA LYS A 134 10.02 11.08 -6.84
C LYS A 134 9.74 12.30 -5.97
N ALA A 135 8.48 12.55 -5.61
CA ALA A 135 8.10 13.69 -4.80
C ALA A 135 8.59 13.58 -3.35
N ALA A 136 8.54 12.38 -2.76
CA ALA A 136 9.06 12.13 -1.41
C ALA A 136 10.58 11.94 -1.37
N SER A 137 11.17 11.49 -2.48
CA SER A 137 12.60 11.23 -2.58
C SER A 137 13.41 12.48 -2.28
N SER A 138 14.34 12.40 -1.34
CA SER A 138 15.21 13.51 -0.90
C SER A 138 14.53 14.64 -0.15
N MET A 139 13.28 14.47 0.32
CA MET A 139 12.69 15.39 1.28
C MET A 139 13.35 15.26 2.65
N ASP A 140 13.41 16.35 3.41
CA ASP A 140 13.90 16.34 4.77
C ASP A 140 13.07 15.41 5.68
N ASN A 141 13.75 14.69 6.57
CA ASN A 141 13.18 13.72 7.51
C ASN A 141 12.47 12.52 6.84
N VAL A 142 12.82 12.21 5.59
CA VAL A 142 12.46 10.96 4.91
C VAL A 142 13.69 10.08 4.81
N PHE A 143 13.63 8.88 5.38
CA PHE A 143 14.78 7.98 5.43
C PHE A 143 14.88 7.07 4.20
N ASP A 144 13.75 6.50 3.77
CA ASP A 144 13.67 5.65 2.59
C ASP A 144 12.31 5.84 1.90
N VAL A 145 12.31 5.72 0.57
CA VAL A 145 11.09 5.75 -0.25
C VAL A 145 11.18 4.63 -1.26
N GLN A 146 10.20 3.73 -1.20
CA GLN A 146 10.13 2.58 -2.10
C GLN A 146 8.71 2.46 -2.65
N GLY A 147 8.56 1.79 -3.78
CA GLY A 147 7.26 1.46 -4.34
C GLY A 147 7.22 0.09 -4.98
N SER A 148 6.03 -0.46 -5.15
CA SER A 148 5.87 -1.79 -5.70
C SER A 148 5.96 -1.86 -7.22
N VAL A 149 5.96 -0.72 -7.95
CA VAL A 149 6.05 -0.59 -9.42
C VAL A 149 6.92 -1.70 -10.04
N VAL A 150 6.28 -2.56 -10.82
CA VAL A 150 6.89 -3.75 -11.41
C VAL A 150 7.07 -3.53 -12.92
N ASN A 151 8.32 -3.36 -13.37
CA ASN A 151 8.64 -3.24 -14.81
C ASN A 151 9.11 -4.57 -15.43
N SER A 152 9.19 -5.61 -14.60
CA SER A 152 9.65 -6.96 -14.93
C SER A 152 9.39 -7.86 -13.72
N LEU A 153 9.55 -9.18 -13.86
CA LEU A 153 9.49 -10.14 -12.76
C LEU A 153 10.10 -9.65 -11.42
N LYS A 154 9.36 -9.81 -10.33
CA LYS A 154 9.75 -9.42 -8.98
C LYS A 154 9.64 -10.59 -8.01
N ASN A 155 10.71 -10.85 -7.26
CA ASN A 155 10.71 -11.82 -6.17
C ASN A 155 10.26 -11.15 -4.87
N ILE A 156 9.32 -11.79 -4.18
CA ILE A 156 8.79 -11.40 -2.87
C ILE A 156 9.37 -12.39 -1.85
N PRO A 157 10.28 -11.94 -0.95
CA PRO A 157 10.95 -12.82 -0.01
C PRO A 157 9.96 -13.64 0.83
N GLY A 158 10.12 -14.96 0.82
CA GLY A 158 9.28 -15.91 1.55
C GLY A 158 7.94 -16.27 0.88
N VAL A 159 7.62 -15.66 -0.27
CA VAL A 159 6.31 -15.78 -0.93
C VAL A 159 6.43 -16.38 -2.33
N GLY A 160 7.21 -15.77 -3.23
CA GLY A 160 7.28 -16.19 -4.63
C GLY A 160 7.49 -15.02 -5.58
N TYR A 161 7.15 -15.20 -6.85
CA TYR A 161 7.33 -14.23 -7.93
C TYR A 161 5.99 -13.69 -8.44
N VAL A 162 6.00 -12.42 -8.82
CA VAL A 162 4.94 -11.72 -9.58
C VAL A 162 5.53 -11.08 -10.84
N SER A 163 4.72 -10.84 -11.86
CA SER A 163 5.17 -10.28 -13.14
C SER A 163 4.89 -8.78 -13.26
N ASP A 164 5.24 -8.20 -14.40
CA ASP A 164 4.94 -6.82 -14.80
C ASP A 164 3.46 -6.57 -15.13
N MET A 165 2.61 -7.59 -14.98
CA MET A 165 1.16 -7.43 -15.11
C MET A 165 0.51 -6.86 -13.84
N THR A 166 1.19 -6.89 -12.68
CA THR A 166 0.71 -6.24 -11.45
C THR A 166 0.59 -4.72 -11.65
N ASP A 167 -0.60 -4.18 -11.41
CA ASP A 167 -0.98 -2.80 -11.77
C ASP A 167 -1.60 -1.98 -10.63
N ASP A 168 -1.66 -2.52 -9.40
CA ASP A 168 -2.11 -1.78 -8.21
C ASP A 168 -0.97 -1.43 -7.25
N PRO A 169 -0.12 -0.43 -7.57
CA PRO A 169 1.08 -0.16 -6.82
C PRO A 169 0.82 0.30 -5.39
N VAL A 170 1.79 0.05 -4.51
CA VAL A 170 1.89 0.57 -3.15
C VAL A 170 3.19 1.34 -3.03
N VAL A 171 3.14 2.55 -2.48
CA VAL A 171 4.30 3.41 -2.27
C VAL A 171 4.43 3.72 -0.78
N VAL A 172 5.64 3.56 -0.24
CA VAL A 172 5.94 3.77 1.17
C VAL A 172 7.08 4.77 1.31
N ALA A 173 6.90 5.78 2.16
CA ALA A 173 7.94 6.69 2.62
C ALA A 173 8.10 6.55 4.14
N THR A 174 9.29 6.21 4.62
CA THR A 174 9.60 6.11 6.06
C THR A 174 10.06 7.45 6.61
N ILE A 175 9.53 7.82 7.77
CA ILE A 175 9.60 9.17 8.31
C ILE A 175 10.41 9.18 9.61
N GLU A 176 11.33 10.12 9.75
CA GLU A 176 12.15 10.30 10.97
C GLU A 176 11.52 11.27 11.97
N ASN A 177 10.66 12.18 11.50
CA ASN A 177 9.99 13.19 12.34
C ASN A 177 8.50 13.32 12.00
N ILE A 178 7.64 13.12 13.00
CA ILE A 178 6.18 13.25 12.90
C ILE A 178 5.71 14.58 12.28
N GLU A 179 6.44 15.67 12.48
CA GLU A 179 6.10 16.99 11.91
C GLU A 179 6.18 16.98 10.37
N SER A 180 7.00 16.10 9.78
CA SER A 180 7.14 15.94 8.33
C SER A 180 6.03 15.11 7.69
N VAL A 181 5.26 14.33 8.46
CA VAL A 181 4.20 13.44 7.92
C VAL A 181 3.24 14.20 6.99
N GLY A 182 2.75 15.35 7.44
CA GLY A 182 1.82 16.16 6.66
C GLY A 182 2.42 16.73 5.37
N VAL A 183 3.69 17.15 5.41
CA VAL A 183 4.38 17.74 4.25
C VAL A 183 4.72 16.65 3.24
N VAL A 184 5.23 15.50 3.70
CA VAL A 184 5.58 14.36 2.84
C VAL A 184 4.33 13.77 2.20
N ALA A 185 3.28 13.49 2.98
CA ALA A 185 2.01 13.00 2.44
C ALA A 185 1.39 14.00 1.46
N GLY A 186 1.42 15.30 1.78
CA GLY A 186 0.94 16.35 0.87
C GLY A 186 1.70 16.40 -0.45
N ALA A 187 3.02 16.23 -0.43
CA ALA A 187 3.86 16.19 -1.63
C ALA A 187 3.58 14.94 -2.48
N MET A 188 3.52 13.75 -1.85
CA MET A 188 3.22 12.49 -2.54
C MET A 188 1.83 12.51 -3.18
N VAL A 189 0.81 12.92 -2.43
CA VAL A 189 -0.57 13.01 -2.92
C VAL A 189 -0.68 14.10 -3.99
N GLY A 190 -0.06 15.27 -3.80
CA GLY A 190 -0.07 16.33 -4.80
C GLY A 190 0.58 15.90 -6.12
N ALA A 191 1.67 15.15 -6.06
CA ALA A 191 2.32 14.58 -7.24
C ALA A 191 1.44 13.51 -7.92
N ALA A 192 0.77 12.65 -7.14
CA ALA A 192 -0.17 11.68 -7.69
C ALA A 192 -1.36 12.37 -8.39
N LEU A 193 -2.03 13.30 -7.72
CA LEU A 193 -3.20 14.03 -8.23
C LEU A 193 -2.86 15.02 -9.36
N GLY A 194 -1.59 15.38 -9.52
CA GLY A 194 -1.13 16.17 -10.67
C GLY A 194 -1.20 15.39 -11.99
N ASN A 195 -1.32 14.07 -11.94
CA ASN A 195 -1.52 13.22 -13.12
C ASN A 195 -2.99 13.24 -13.57
N LYS A 196 -3.22 12.88 -14.83
CA LYS A 196 -4.55 12.86 -15.43
C LYS A 196 -5.42 11.78 -14.75
N ASN A 197 -6.68 12.11 -14.45
CA ASN A 197 -7.70 11.16 -13.99
C ASN A 197 -7.32 10.36 -12.73
N VAL A 198 -6.65 11.00 -11.77
CA VAL A 198 -6.34 10.39 -10.46
C VAL A 198 -7.23 11.01 -9.39
N TYR A 199 -7.86 10.17 -8.56
CA TYR A 199 -8.77 10.62 -7.51
C TYR A 199 -8.27 10.17 -6.13
N LEU A 200 -8.21 11.10 -5.18
CA LEU A 200 -7.98 10.80 -3.78
C LEU A 200 -9.27 10.26 -3.15
N VAL A 201 -9.22 9.07 -2.58
CA VAL A 201 -10.36 8.44 -1.90
C VAL A 201 -10.06 8.22 -0.42
N LYS A 202 -11.11 8.09 0.39
CA LYS A 202 -10.99 7.77 1.81
C LYS A 202 -10.73 6.28 1.96
N ARG A 203 -10.03 5.89 3.02
CA ARG A 203 -9.80 4.46 3.31
C ARG A 203 -11.14 3.74 3.45
N GLY A 204 -11.36 2.73 2.60
CA GLY A 204 -12.55 1.88 2.62
C GLY A 204 -13.82 2.53 2.09
N SER A 205 -13.73 3.69 1.42
CA SER A 205 -14.86 4.23 0.67
C SER A 205 -15.01 3.50 -0.67
N PRO A 206 -16.24 3.25 -1.16
CA PRO A 206 -16.45 2.71 -2.49
C PRO A 206 -15.89 3.60 -3.61
N SER A 207 -15.56 2.98 -4.74
CA SER A 207 -15.05 3.64 -5.93
C SER A 207 -16.13 4.44 -6.66
N TYR A 208 -16.25 5.73 -6.33
CA TYR A 208 -17.14 6.68 -7.02
C TYR A 208 -16.39 7.50 -8.08
N ILE A 209 -15.98 6.84 -9.15
CA ILE A 209 -15.12 7.42 -10.20
C ILE A 209 -15.68 7.21 -11.61
N ILE A 210 -15.11 7.94 -12.57
CA ILE A 210 -15.36 7.73 -13.99
C ILE A 210 -14.31 6.74 -14.51
N PRO A 211 -14.67 5.63 -15.18
CA PRO A 211 -13.69 4.70 -15.76
C PRO A 211 -12.67 5.37 -16.69
N GLY A 212 -11.50 4.77 -16.82
CA GLY A 212 -10.30 5.39 -17.40
C GLY A 212 -9.51 6.21 -16.37
N SER A 213 -9.52 5.76 -15.10
CA SER A 213 -8.99 6.50 -13.95
C SER A 213 -8.23 5.59 -12.99
N VAL A 214 -7.46 6.24 -12.11
CA VAL A 214 -6.77 5.63 -10.97
C VAL A 214 -7.32 6.25 -9.69
N ILE A 215 -7.50 5.46 -8.64
CA ILE A 215 -7.77 5.96 -7.31
C ILE A 215 -6.57 5.76 -6.41
N VAL A 216 -6.45 6.60 -5.38
CA VAL A 216 -5.39 6.50 -4.38
C VAL A 216 -5.93 6.76 -2.99
N SER A 217 -5.60 5.89 -2.06
CA SER A 217 -5.77 6.14 -0.62
C SER A 217 -4.42 6.45 0.02
N VAL A 218 -4.44 7.18 1.13
CA VAL A 218 -3.23 7.64 1.83
C VAL A 218 -3.38 7.49 3.33
N THR A 219 -2.41 6.82 3.94
CA THR A 219 -2.40 6.50 5.36
C THR A 219 -1.09 6.93 5.99
N ALA A 220 -1.14 7.50 7.19
CA ALA A 220 0.00 7.48 8.11
C ALA A 220 -0.10 6.25 9.00
N TYR A 221 0.97 5.44 9.03
CA TYR A 221 1.12 4.31 9.94
C TYR A 221 2.18 4.64 10.99
N MET A 222 1.71 4.88 12.22
CA MET A 222 2.53 5.46 13.28
C MET A 222 2.20 4.85 14.62
N ASN A 223 3.20 4.32 15.33
CA ASN A 223 3.03 3.71 16.65
C ASN A 223 1.86 2.70 16.70
N GLY A 224 1.73 1.86 15.67
CA GLY A 224 0.65 0.87 15.53
C GLY A 224 -0.72 1.44 15.15
N ASN A 225 -0.86 2.77 15.02
CA ASN A 225 -2.12 3.41 14.61
C ASN A 225 -2.13 3.69 13.11
N VAL A 226 -3.29 3.45 12.51
CA VAL A 226 -3.59 3.75 11.10
C VAL A 226 -4.43 5.03 11.07
N ILE A 227 -3.93 6.06 10.39
CA ILE A 227 -4.59 7.36 10.28
C ILE A 227 -4.86 7.62 8.80
N ASP A 228 -6.14 7.65 8.40
CA ASP A 228 -6.55 8.07 7.05
C ASP A 228 -6.24 9.57 6.86
N LEU A 229 -5.32 9.87 5.96
CA LEU A 229 -4.88 11.23 5.67
C LEU A 229 -5.71 11.89 4.56
N ALA A 230 -6.59 11.17 3.86
CA ALA A 230 -7.40 11.74 2.79
C ALA A 230 -8.30 12.87 3.32
N VAL A 231 -8.93 12.66 4.49
CA VAL A 231 -9.81 13.64 5.13
C VAL A 231 -9.09 14.96 5.47
N PRO A 232 -7.98 14.96 6.25
CA PRO A 232 -7.29 16.22 6.56
C PRO A 232 -6.62 16.86 5.34
N ILE A 233 -6.13 16.07 4.37
CA ILE A 233 -5.56 16.62 3.12
C ILE A 233 -6.64 17.33 2.32
N GLU A 234 -7.80 16.70 2.11
CA GLU A 234 -8.95 17.32 1.44
C GLU A 234 -9.35 18.64 2.13
N GLN A 235 -9.45 18.65 3.46
CA GLN A 235 -9.81 19.85 4.22
C GLN A 235 -8.78 20.98 4.09
N ARG A 236 -7.49 20.67 4.14
CA ARG A 236 -6.40 21.66 4.09
C ARG A 236 -6.13 22.21 2.69
N THR A 237 -6.47 21.45 1.65
CA THR A 237 -6.20 21.80 0.25
C THR A 237 -7.38 22.44 -0.47
N ARG A 238 -8.56 22.53 0.19
CA ARG A 238 -9.69 23.30 -0.32
C ARG A 238 -9.33 24.79 -0.39
N ILE A 239 -9.07 25.27 -1.60
CA ILE A 239 -8.71 26.67 -1.87
C ILE A 239 -9.94 27.59 -1.79
N LEU A 240 -11.15 27.06 -2.01
CA LEU A 240 -12.39 27.84 -1.99
C LEU A 240 -13.40 27.19 -1.04
N ASN A 241 -13.41 27.65 0.22
CA ASN A 241 -14.53 27.44 1.13
C ASN A 241 -15.52 28.58 0.89
N LEU A 242 -16.53 28.36 0.05
CA LEU A 242 -17.70 29.24 -0.07
C LEU A 242 -18.80 28.78 0.88
#